data_AF-A0A2E5LD28-F1
#
_entry.id   AF-A0A2E5LD28-F1
#
_cell.length_a   1.000
_cell.length_b   1.000
_cell.length_c   1.000
_cell.angle_alpha   90.00
_cell.angle_beta   90.00
_cell.angle_gamma   90.00
#
_symmetry.space_group_name_H-M   'P 1'
#
loop_
_entity.id
_entity.type
_entity.pdbx_description
1 polymer ?
#
loop_
_entity_poly.entity_id
_entity_poly.type
_entity_poly.pdbx_seq_one_letter_code
_entity_poly.pdbx_strand_id
1 'polypeptide(L)'
;MNFRVYYRFIFLSFFYFVSVFLHADNVENGEKIYKQNCTACHLMTKARLVGPGLEGVTEKYEKEWLIKWIRNSQALIQSGDERAIAIFEEYDKSVMPGFDF
;
A
#
# COMPACT_ATOMS: atom_id res chain seq x y z
N MET A 1 -8.54 19.79 -43.46
CA MET A 1 -8.11 19.13 -42.20
C MET A 1 -6.92 19.89 -41.63
N ASN A 2 -7.07 20.52 -40.47
CA ASN A 2 -6.04 21.38 -39.88
C ASN A 2 -4.93 20.56 -39.22
N PHE A 3 -3.82 20.35 -39.94
CA PHE A 3 -2.63 19.65 -39.45
C PHE A 3 -2.13 20.20 -38.10
N ARG A 4 -2.32 21.50 -37.83
CA ARG A 4 -1.97 22.17 -36.56
C ARG A 4 -2.76 21.65 -35.36
N VAL A 5 -3.98 21.18 -35.57
CA VAL A 5 -4.83 20.61 -34.52
C VAL A 5 -4.42 19.17 -34.23
N TYR A 6 -4.10 18.41 -35.29
CA TYR A 6 -3.65 17.02 -35.17
C TYR A 6 -2.32 16.88 -34.41
N TYR A 7 -1.34 17.73 -34.70
CA TYR A 7 -0.06 17.74 -33.97
C TYR A 7 -0.21 18.16 -32.50
N ARG A 8 -1.18 19.04 -32.17
CA ARG A 8 -1.47 19.40 -30.77
C ARG A 8 -2.08 18.24 -29.99
N PHE A 9 -2.97 17.46 -30.62
CA PHE A 9 -3.55 16.27 -30.01
C PHE A 9 -2.52 15.15 -29.82
N ILE A 10 -1.63 14.92 -30.79
CA ILE A 10 -0.54 13.94 -30.65
C ILE A 10 0.40 14.36 -29.52
N PHE A 11 0.77 15.64 -29.43
CA PHE A 11 1.67 16.13 -28.39
C PHE A 11 1.06 16.02 -26.99
N LEU A 12 -0.22 16.36 -26.83
CA LEU A 12 -0.94 16.22 -25.55
C LEU A 12 -1.13 14.75 -25.15
N SER A 13 -1.41 13.87 -26.11
CA SER A 13 -1.56 12.44 -25.87
C SER A 13 -0.23 11.78 -25.50
N PHE A 14 0.87 12.19 -26.14
CA PHE A 14 2.22 11.76 -25.81
C PHE A 14 2.65 12.22 -24.41
N PHE A 15 2.35 13.47 -24.04
CA PHE A 15 2.67 14.00 -22.71
C PHE A 15 1.86 13.31 -21.60
N TYR A 16 0.58 13.00 -21.87
CA TYR A 16 -0.25 12.22 -20.96
C TYR A 16 0.29 10.80 -20.77
N PHE A 17 0.70 10.14 -21.86
CA PHE A 17 1.29 8.81 -21.80
C PHE A 17 2.58 8.79 -20.96
N VAL A 18 3.53 9.71 -21.18
CA VAL A 18 4.78 9.80 -20.41
C VAL A 18 4.52 10.00 -18.90
N SER A 19 3.49 10.77 -18.54
CA SER A 19 3.13 11.04 -17.14
C SER A 19 2.73 9.76 -16.38
N VAL A 20 2.10 8.80 -17.06
CA VAL A 20 1.66 7.54 -16.44
C VAL A 20 2.85 6.63 -16.12
N PHE A 21 3.94 6.68 -16.89
CA PHE A 21 5.10 5.80 -16.70
C PHE A 21 6.08 6.24 -15.59
N LEU A 22 5.97 7.46 -15.06
CA LEU A 22 6.92 8.02 -14.08
C LEU A 22 6.54 7.82 -12.61
N HIS A 23 5.74 6.81 -12.27
CA HIS A 23 5.49 6.45 -10.87
C HIS A 23 6.55 5.46 -10.37
N ALA A 24 7.76 5.96 -10.10
CA ALA A 24 8.77 5.18 -9.40
C ALA A 24 8.47 5.19 -7.89
N ASP A 25 8.22 4.02 -7.31
CA ASP A 25 8.11 3.86 -5.86
C ASP A 25 9.46 4.19 -5.19
N ASN A 26 9.49 5.23 -4.35
CA ASN A 26 10.71 5.70 -3.68
C ASN A 26 10.94 4.92 -2.37
N VAL A 27 11.92 4.02 -2.37
CA VAL A 27 12.28 3.18 -1.21
C VAL A 27 12.69 4.01 0.01
N GLU A 28 13.42 5.12 -0.18
CA GLU A 28 13.85 6.00 0.92
C GLU A 28 12.63 6.64 1.60
N ASN A 29 11.62 7.03 0.83
CA ASN A 29 10.37 7.53 1.37
C ASN A 29 9.60 6.44 2.14
N GLY A 30 9.56 5.22 1.60
CA GLY A 30 8.96 4.07 2.28
C GLY A 30 9.63 3.76 3.63
N GLU A 31 10.96 3.79 3.69
CA GLU A 31 11.71 3.59 4.93
C GLU A 31 11.38 4.68 5.97
N LYS A 32 11.29 5.94 5.55
CA LYS A 32 10.91 7.04 6.44
C LYS A 32 9.51 6.85 7.01
N ILE A 33 8.55 6.50 6.16
CA ILE A 33 7.16 6.22 6.57
C ILE A 33 7.13 5.06 7.59
N TYR A 34 7.83 3.96 7.30
CA TYR A 34 7.90 2.80 8.20
C TYR A 34 8.46 3.19 9.58
N LYS A 35 9.58 3.93 9.60
CA LYS A 35 10.21 4.39 10.84
C LYS A 35 9.28 5.26 11.69
N GLN A 36 8.53 6.15 11.06
CA GLN A 36 7.66 7.11 11.74
C GLN A 36 6.35 6.51 12.26
N ASN A 37 5.79 5.51 11.56
CA ASN A 37 4.41 5.08 11.79
C ASN A 37 4.27 3.61 12.21
N CYS A 38 5.21 2.74 11.85
CA CYS A 38 5.04 1.28 11.95
C CYS A 38 5.90 0.64 13.05
N THR A 39 7.08 1.21 13.33
CA THR A 39 8.07 0.62 14.25
C THR A 39 7.62 0.49 15.71
N ALA A 40 6.58 1.24 16.10
CA ALA A 40 5.97 1.10 17.43
C ALA A 40 5.33 -0.28 17.65
N CYS A 41 4.91 -0.95 16.57
CA CYS A 41 4.15 -2.20 16.64
C CYS A 41 4.75 -3.35 15.84
N HIS A 42 5.53 -3.07 14.80
CA HIS A 42 6.06 -4.04 13.85
C HIS A 42 7.58 -4.06 13.79
N LEU A 43 8.13 -5.24 13.49
CA LEU A 43 9.55 -5.47 13.25
C LEU A 43 9.78 -5.96 11.82
N MET A 44 10.93 -5.64 11.23
CA MET A 44 11.37 -6.16 9.91
C MET A 44 11.95 -7.59 10.00
N THR A 45 11.54 -8.35 11.01
CA THR A 45 11.93 -9.75 11.23
C THR A 45 10.66 -10.59 11.33
N LYS A 46 10.78 -11.89 11.64
CA LYS A 46 9.63 -12.73 11.98
C LYS A 46 9.08 -12.53 13.40
N ALA A 47 9.79 -11.81 14.26
CA ALA A 47 9.41 -11.66 15.66
C ALA A 47 8.15 -10.78 15.81
N ARG A 48 7.24 -11.22 16.69
CA ARG A 48 6.07 -10.44 17.13
C ARG A 48 6.51 -9.38 18.15
N LEU A 49 5.96 -8.17 18.02
CA LEU A 49 6.08 -7.10 19.02
C LEU A 49 4.68 -6.80 19.59
N VAL A 50 3.91 -5.97 18.89
CA VAL A 50 2.47 -5.81 19.12
C VAL A 50 1.72 -6.51 17.99
N GLY A 51 2.07 -6.16 16.75
CA GLY A 51 1.64 -6.85 15.54
C GLY A 51 2.64 -7.92 15.08
N PRO A 52 2.35 -8.60 13.95
CA PRO A 52 3.26 -9.56 13.34
C PRO A 52 4.59 -8.93 12.93
N GLY A 53 5.62 -9.76 12.86
CA GLY A 53 6.81 -9.44 12.09
C GLY A 53 6.50 -9.33 10.59
N LEU A 54 7.16 -8.41 9.88
CA LEU A 54 6.88 -8.09 8.47
C LEU A 54 7.83 -8.78 7.47
N GLU A 55 8.76 -9.59 7.94
CA GLU A 55 9.62 -10.37 7.04
C GLU A 55 8.77 -11.33 6.19
N GLY A 56 8.88 -11.21 4.85
CA GLY A 56 8.13 -12.05 3.92
C GLY A 56 6.67 -11.63 3.69
N VAL A 57 6.24 -10.47 4.20
CA VAL A 57 4.82 -10.06 4.12
C VAL A 57 4.37 -9.82 2.66
N THR A 58 5.26 -9.33 1.81
CA THR A 58 5.02 -9.04 0.39
C THR A 58 4.92 -10.29 -0.49
N GLU A 59 5.43 -11.41 0.00
CA GLU A 59 5.35 -12.72 -0.61
C GLU A 59 4.09 -13.46 -0.17
N LYS A 60 3.59 -13.15 1.04
CA LYS A 60 2.36 -13.73 1.61
C LYS A 60 1.09 -13.03 1.12
N TYR A 61 1.15 -11.71 0.89
CA TYR A 61 0.01 -10.90 0.47
C TYR A 61 0.36 -9.97 -0.68
N GLU A 62 -0.56 -9.87 -1.62
CA GLU A 62 -0.53 -8.99 -2.76
C GLU A 62 -0.55 -7.51 -2.37
N LYS A 63 0.18 -6.68 -3.13
CA LYS A 63 0.38 -5.25 -2.86
C LYS A 63 -0.95 -4.52 -2.67
N GLU A 64 -1.93 -4.80 -3.51
CA GLU A 64 -3.25 -4.16 -3.48
C GLU A 64 -4.00 -4.46 -2.18
N TRP A 65 -3.86 -5.68 -1.65
CA TRP A 65 -4.47 -6.06 -0.39
C TRP A 65 -3.74 -5.42 0.79
N LEU A 66 -2.41 -5.41 0.78
CA LEU A 66 -1.61 -4.72 1.80
C LEU A 66 -1.94 -3.23 1.87
N ILE A 67 -2.12 -2.56 0.74
CA ILE A 67 -2.53 -1.15 0.71
C ILE A 67 -3.91 -0.96 1.36
N LYS A 68 -4.89 -1.83 1.04
CA LYS A 68 -6.22 -1.78 1.68
C LYS A 68 -6.13 -2.02 3.18
N TRP A 69 -5.32 -2.98 3.61
CA TRP A 69 -5.10 -3.32 5.01
C TRP A 69 -4.48 -2.15 5.79
N ILE A 70 -3.40 -1.57 5.26
CA ILE A 70 -2.69 -0.45 5.89
C ILE A 70 -3.61 0.79 5.98
N ARG A 71 -4.44 1.03 4.96
CA ARG A 71 -5.40 2.15 4.96
C ARG A 71 -6.54 1.96 5.94
N ASN A 72 -7.16 0.78 5.96
CA ASN A 72 -8.28 0.49 6.84
C ASN A 72 -8.52 -1.02 7.01
N SER A 73 -7.75 -1.66 7.89
CA SER A 73 -7.92 -3.08 8.25
C SER A 73 -9.34 -3.39 8.76
N GLN A 74 -9.97 -2.46 9.49
CA GLN A 74 -11.32 -2.63 10.02
C GLN A 74 -12.38 -2.73 8.92
N ALA A 75 -12.21 -2.00 7.82
CA ALA A 75 -13.12 -2.12 6.67
C ALA A 75 -13.03 -3.51 6.03
N LEU A 76 -11.83 -4.09 5.92
CA LEU A 76 -11.67 -5.47 5.41
C LEU A 76 -12.34 -6.48 6.34
N ILE A 77 -12.11 -6.35 7.65
CA ILE A 77 -12.73 -7.21 8.67
C ILE A 77 -14.27 -7.12 8.58
N GLN A 78 -14.82 -5.91 8.52
CA GLN A 78 -16.27 -5.68 8.43
C GLN A 78 -16.88 -6.16 7.10
N SER A 79 -16.10 -6.13 6.01
CA SER A 79 -16.55 -6.67 4.72
C SER A 79 -16.60 -8.20 4.67
N GLY A 80 -16.07 -8.88 5.69
CA GLY A 80 -16.02 -10.34 5.74
C GLY A 80 -14.80 -10.95 5.04
N ASP A 81 -13.71 -10.20 4.84
CA ASP A 81 -12.46 -10.78 4.30
C ASP A 81 -11.92 -11.81 5.30
N GLU A 82 -11.95 -13.09 4.93
CA GLU A 82 -11.57 -14.21 5.80
C GLU A 82 -10.12 -14.11 6.27
N ARG A 83 -9.20 -13.61 5.42
CA ARG A 83 -7.79 -13.43 5.78
C ARG A 83 -7.65 -12.31 6.80
N ALA A 84 -8.40 -11.23 6.62
CA ALA A 84 -8.41 -10.11 7.54
C ALA A 84 -8.96 -10.49 8.93
N ILE A 85 -10.05 -11.26 8.94
CA ILE A 85 -10.65 -11.80 10.17
C ILE A 85 -9.67 -12.74 10.88
N ALA A 86 -9.03 -13.66 10.14
CA ALA A 86 -8.08 -14.60 10.72
C ALA A 86 -6.90 -13.88 11.40
N ILE A 87 -6.34 -12.85 10.76
CA ILE A 87 -5.30 -12.03 11.38
C ILE A 87 -5.85 -11.31 12.62
N PHE A 88 -7.04 -10.71 12.54
CA PHE A 88 -7.60 -9.98 13.68
C PHE A 88 -7.81 -10.88 14.91
N GLU A 89 -8.28 -12.11 14.71
CA GLU A 89 -8.41 -13.09 15.78
C GLU A 89 -7.05 -13.59 16.29
N GLU A 90 -6.07 -13.84 15.42
CA GLU A 90 -4.71 -14.29 15.80
C GLU A 90 -3.95 -13.26 16.66
N TYR A 91 -4.20 -11.96 16.43
CA TYR A 91 -3.54 -10.85 17.14
C TYR A 91 -4.45 -10.23 18.21
N ASP A 92 -5.26 -11.05 18.87
CA ASP A 92 -6.04 -10.71 20.07
C ASP A 92 -7.02 -9.53 19.85
N LYS A 93 -7.54 -9.38 18.63
CA LYS A 93 -8.44 -8.29 18.24
C LYS A 93 -7.82 -6.90 18.43
N SER A 94 -6.49 -6.82 18.39
CA SER A 94 -5.76 -5.57 18.43
C SER A 94 -6.08 -4.74 17.18
N VAL A 95 -6.50 -3.49 17.39
CA VAL A 95 -6.85 -2.59 16.29
C VAL A 95 -5.59 -1.95 15.73
N MET A 96 -5.28 -2.25 14.46
CA MET A 96 -4.29 -1.50 13.70
C MET A 96 -4.93 -0.19 13.22
N PRO A 97 -4.38 1.00 13.56
CA PRO A 97 -4.87 2.26 13.04
C PRO A 97 -4.71 2.33 11.52
N GLY A 98 -5.59 3.07 10.86
CA GLY A 98 -5.51 3.29 9.41
C GLY A 98 -4.48 4.38 9.06
N PHE A 99 -3.82 4.22 7.92
CA PHE A 99 -2.82 5.16 7.41
C PHE A 99 -3.07 5.50 5.93
N ASP A 100 -3.20 6.79 5.60
CA ASP A 100 -3.58 7.29 4.28
C ASP A 100 -2.47 8.09 3.57
N PHE A 101 -1.23 7.60 3.66
CA PHE A 101 -0.08 8.14 2.94
C PHE A 101 0.13 7.48 1.57
#